data_AF-A0A0G0FXD5-F1
#
_entry.id   AF-A0A0G0FXD5-F1
#
_cell.length_a   1.000
_cell.length_b   1.000
_cell.length_c   1.000
_cell.angle_alpha   90.00
_cell.angle_beta   90.00
_cell.angle_gamma   90.00
#
_symmetry.space_group_name_H-M   'P 1'
#
loop_
_entity.id
_entity.type
_entity.pdbx_description
1 polymer ?
#
loop_
_entity_poly.entity_id
_entity_poly.type
_entity_poly.pdbx_seq_one_letter_code
_entity_poly.pdbx_strand_id
1 'polypeptide(L)'
;MSKDTIEFTITIPKDSFNQSYEAMMKDKVKDTDIKGFRKGKVPTKMVETQLSQSVRLETLEKIAPLYISTAIQKEALDPIAPPEYKEIPKLEVDKDVELTIVVTVMPEFKLANLKKIKVEKEEATISKKEIDEAIDDIKKNYKTKEKEINDAWAVEVAKMIELPEVKDMKELRKQIEDAMKAQKEHMLLHKRQEKALDEAIKLCEIEIPKSAIMYEARERERSFRYDMEQKGVKAEEFMKSQNLTIEKMRELWENDSKEALQTDTFLKMYMKEHNIDMNEEELAERIGALKKNAPKGTDMSVYDDENWQAYVKNVDLKQRAFEEFIKEVLGEMHKD
;
A
#
# COMPACT_ATOMS: atom_id res chain seq x y z
N MET A 1 -1.59 12.90 26.66
CA MET A 1 -1.44 11.69 25.83
C MET A 1 -1.69 12.12 24.40
N SER A 2 -0.85 11.71 23.46
CA SER A 2 -1.13 11.97 22.05
C SER A 2 -2.38 11.18 21.64
N LYS A 3 -3.19 11.69 20.70
CA LYS A 3 -4.47 11.05 20.31
C LYS A 3 -4.27 9.70 19.58
N ASP A 4 -3.03 9.42 19.17
CA ASP A 4 -2.64 8.31 18.31
C ASP A 4 -1.79 7.25 19.01
N THR A 5 -1.43 7.43 20.28
CA THR A 5 -0.56 6.51 21.01
C THR A 5 -1.10 6.19 22.38
N ILE A 6 -1.08 4.90 22.71
CA ILE A 6 -1.51 4.37 23.99
C ILE A 6 -0.32 3.64 24.62
N GLU A 7 0.00 4.00 25.85
CA GLU A 7 1.10 3.40 26.63
C GLU A 7 0.55 2.31 27.55
N PHE A 8 1.17 1.13 27.50
CA PHE A 8 0.84 0.00 28.36
C PHE A 8 2.07 -0.49 29.09
N THR A 9 1.91 -0.78 30.39
CA THR A 9 2.89 -1.57 31.15
C THR A 9 2.40 -3.00 31.25
N ILE A 10 3.25 -3.93 30.82
CA ILE A 10 2.99 -5.35 30.80
C ILE A 10 3.99 -6.02 31.74
N THR A 11 3.47 -6.84 32.65
CA THR A 11 4.28 -7.61 33.59
C THR A 11 4.35 -9.05 33.14
N ILE A 12 5.57 -9.53 32.88
CA ILE A 12 5.87 -10.95 32.66
C ILE A 12 6.25 -11.54 34.02
N PRO A 13 5.47 -12.51 34.54
CA PRO A 13 5.79 -13.15 35.82
C PRO A 13 7.17 -13.82 35.80
N LYS A 14 7.92 -13.68 36.88
CA LYS A 14 9.27 -14.24 37.03
C LYS A 14 9.33 -15.74 36.75
N ASP A 15 8.29 -16.48 37.16
CA ASP A 15 8.27 -17.94 37.03
C ASP A 15 8.18 -18.35 35.56
N SER A 16 7.34 -17.65 34.78
CA SER A 16 7.22 -17.85 33.33
C SER A 16 8.48 -17.41 32.59
N PHE A 17 9.10 -16.31 33.01
CA PHE A 17 10.36 -15.84 32.44
C PHE A 17 11.49 -16.83 32.71
N ASN A 18 11.66 -17.25 33.96
CA ASN A 18 12.72 -18.18 34.40
C ASN A 18 12.58 -19.54 33.71
N GLN A 19 11.35 -20.06 33.57
CA GLN A 19 11.11 -21.31 32.84
C GLN A 19 11.59 -21.22 31.38
N SER A 20 11.29 -20.11 30.71
CA SER A 20 11.71 -19.89 29.32
C SER A 20 13.22 -19.69 29.21
N TYR A 21 13.80 -18.97 30.18
CA TYR A 21 15.24 -18.73 30.28
C TYR A 21 16.02 -20.04 30.46
N GLU A 22 15.57 -20.93 31.35
CA GLU A 22 16.21 -22.23 31.57
C GLU A 22 16.19 -23.10 30.31
N ALA A 23 15.08 -23.09 29.57
CA ALA A 23 14.96 -23.81 28.30
C ALA A 23 15.94 -23.25 27.25
N MET A 24 15.97 -21.92 27.07
CA MET A 24 16.88 -21.25 26.15
C MET A 24 18.35 -21.50 26.52
N MET A 25 18.68 -21.42 27.82
CA MET A 25 20.02 -21.66 28.32
C MET A 25 20.49 -23.08 28.03
N LYS A 26 19.62 -24.08 28.24
CA LYS A 26 19.93 -25.49 27.96
C LYS A 26 20.25 -25.72 26.49
N ASP A 27 19.56 -25.05 25.57
CA ASP A 27 19.82 -25.19 24.14
C ASP A 27 21.10 -24.43 23.74
N LYS A 28 21.31 -23.21 24.26
CA LYS A 28 22.54 -22.43 24.05
C LYS A 28 23.79 -23.20 24.48
N VAL A 29 23.76 -23.84 25.66
CA VAL A 29 24.88 -24.64 26.20
C VAL A 29 25.23 -25.83 25.29
N LYS A 30 24.25 -26.46 24.63
CA LYS A 30 24.52 -27.55 23.67
C LYS A 30 25.24 -27.04 22.43
N ASP A 31 24.94 -25.82 22.01
CA ASP A 31 25.46 -25.25 20.77
C ASP A 31 26.75 -24.44 20.92
N THR A 32 27.13 -24.08 22.15
CA THR A 32 28.32 -23.28 22.41
C THR A 32 29.60 -24.11 22.26
N ASP A 33 30.49 -23.67 21.37
CA ASP A 33 31.88 -24.12 21.27
C ASP A 33 32.77 -23.15 22.06
N ILE A 34 33.44 -23.63 23.10
CA ILE A 34 34.31 -22.80 23.94
C ILE A 34 35.73 -23.31 23.78
N LYS A 35 36.65 -22.39 23.44
CA LYS A 35 38.07 -22.69 23.22
C LYS A 35 38.65 -23.49 24.39
N GLY A 36 39.01 -24.76 24.14
CA GLY A 36 39.54 -25.69 25.15
C GLY A 36 38.53 -26.73 25.67
N PHE A 37 37.26 -26.66 25.30
CA PHE A 37 36.21 -27.61 25.66
C PHE A 37 35.49 -28.13 24.42
N ARG A 38 35.22 -29.44 24.38
CA ARG A 38 34.43 -30.04 23.31
C ARG A 38 32.97 -29.58 23.41
N LYS A 39 32.33 -29.28 22.27
CA LYS A 39 30.90 -28.89 22.15
C LYS A 39 30.02 -29.68 23.12
N GLY A 40 29.27 -28.97 23.98
CA GLY A 40 28.36 -29.54 24.99
C GLY A 40 29.01 -30.14 26.25
N LYS A 41 30.33 -29.97 26.46
CA LYS A 41 31.06 -30.43 27.66
C LYS A 41 31.65 -29.28 28.49
N VAL A 42 31.21 -28.05 28.25
CA VAL A 42 31.62 -26.88 29.04
C VAL A 42 30.91 -26.92 30.41
N PRO A 43 31.60 -26.66 31.53
CA PRO A 43 30.97 -26.52 32.83
C PRO A 43 29.87 -25.45 32.84
N THR A 44 28.66 -25.82 33.24
CA THR A 44 27.46 -24.98 33.18
C THR A 44 27.66 -23.60 33.82
N LYS A 45 28.34 -23.54 34.97
CA LYS A 45 28.63 -22.29 35.71
C LYS A 45 29.49 -21.28 34.93
N MET A 46 30.42 -21.75 34.09
CA MET A 46 31.23 -20.86 33.24
C MET A 46 30.42 -20.30 32.08
N VAL A 47 29.54 -21.11 31.49
CA VAL A 47 28.64 -20.69 30.40
C VAL A 47 27.58 -19.72 30.91
N GLU A 48 27.02 -19.97 32.09
CA GLU A 48 26.05 -19.09 32.77
C GLU A 48 26.62 -17.69 32.99
N THR A 49 27.88 -17.57 33.41
CA THR A 49 28.48 -16.26 33.69
C THR A 49 28.65 -15.41 32.42
N GLN A 50 28.98 -16.04 31.29
CA GLN A 50 29.23 -15.33 30.02
C GLN A 50 27.97 -15.10 29.19
N LEU A 51 27.02 -16.05 29.20
CA LEU A 51 25.85 -16.01 28.32
C LEU A 51 24.57 -15.54 29.02
N SER A 52 24.53 -15.45 30.35
CA SER A 52 23.30 -15.16 31.10
C SER A 52 22.55 -13.92 30.63
N GLN A 53 23.23 -12.79 30.42
CA GLN A 53 22.56 -11.56 29.97
C GLN A 53 22.06 -11.66 28.52
N SER A 54 22.85 -12.25 27.62
CA SER A 54 22.45 -12.48 26.22
C SER A 54 21.27 -13.45 26.13
N VAL A 55 21.27 -14.53 26.91
CA VAL A 55 20.18 -15.51 26.95
C VAL A 55 18.93 -14.89 27.58
N ARG A 56 19.05 -14.01 28.59
CA ARG A 56 17.91 -13.24 29.12
C ARG A 56 17.29 -12.32 28.08
N LEU A 57 18.10 -11.61 27.28
CA LEU A 57 17.60 -10.75 26.19
C LEU A 57 16.88 -11.59 25.12
N GLU A 58 17.49 -12.68 24.67
CA GLU A 58 16.85 -13.59 23.69
C GLU A 58 15.57 -14.24 24.25
N THR A 59 15.55 -14.54 25.55
CA THR A 59 14.34 -15.03 26.22
C THR A 59 13.24 -13.98 26.16
N LEU A 60 13.56 -12.72 26.50
CA LEU A 60 12.61 -11.61 26.40
C LEU A 60 12.10 -11.44 24.96
N GLU A 61 12.98 -11.40 23.96
CA GLU A 61 12.62 -11.28 22.54
C GLU A 61 11.64 -12.36 22.09
N LYS A 62 11.77 -13.57 22.64
CA LYS A 62 10.90 -14.71 22.30
C LYS A 62 9.54 -14.64 22.99
N ILE A 63 9.49 -14.29 24.27
CA ILE A 63 8.25 -14.37 25.06
C ILE A 63 7.44 -13.06 25.06
N ALA A 64 8.10 -11.91 24.99
CA ALA A 64 7.42 -10.62 25.05
C ALA A 64 6.36 -10.45 23.96
N PRO A 65 6.56 -10.87 22.69
CA PRO A 65 5.54 -10.78 21.65
C PRO A 65 4.22 -11.45 22.03
N LEU A 66 4.25 -12.57 22.77
CA LEU A 66 3.05 -13.27 23.24
C LEU A 66 2.29 -12.47 24.29
N TYR A 67 3.01 -11.87 25.25
CA TYR A 67 2.38 -11.04 26.29
C TYR A 67 1.83 -9.74 25.69
N ILE A 68 2.57 -9.13 24.76
CA ILE A 68 2.16 -7.93 24.02
C ILE A 68 0.90 -8.21 23.20
N SER A 69 0.90 -9.29 22.40
CA SER A 69 -0.28 -9.64 21.58
C SER A 69 -1.49 -9.95 22.43
N THR A 70 -1.32 -10.67 23.55
CA THR A 70 -2.40 -10.95 24.50
C THR A 70 -2.96 -9.68 25.12
N ALA A 71 -2.12 -8.71 25.49
CA ALA A 71 -2.56 -7.45 26.05
C ALA A 71 -3.35 -6.63 25.02
N ILE A 72 -2.83 -6.50 23.80
CA ILE A 72 -3.48 -5.80 22.68
C ILE A 72 -4.86 -6.41 22.38
N GLN A 73 -4.95 -7.75 22.33
CA GLN A 73 -6.21 -8.47 22.10
C GLN A 73 -7.23 -8.24 23.22
N LYS A 74 -6.80 -8.28 24.49
CA LYS A 74 -7.69 -8.05 25.64
C LYS A 74 -8.26 -6.64 25.66
N GLU A 75 -7.46 -5.66 25.27
CA GLU A 75 -7.87 -4.27 25.16
C GLU A 75 -8.60 -3.97 23.83
N ALA A 76 -8.79 -4.98 22.98
CA ALA A 76 -9.45 -4.88 21.67
C ALA A 76 -8.87 -3.75 20.79
N LEU A 77 -7.55 -3.56 20.84
CA LEU A 77 -6.86 -2.55 20.06
C LEU A 77 -6.54 -3.09 18.66
N ASP A 78 -6.57 -2.19 17.69
CA ASP A 78 -6.13 -2.45 16.31
C ASP A 78 -4.91 -1.57 16.00
N PRO A 79 -3.68 -2.05 16.28
CA PRO A 79 -2.47 -1.29 16.06
C PRO A 79 -2.22 -1.07 14.58
N ILE A 80 -1.90 0.17 14.20
CA ILE A 80 -1.58 0.54 12.80
C ILE A 80 -0.06 0.56 12.52
N ALA A 81 0.74 0.21 13.53
CA ALA A 81 2.16 -0.02 13.43
C ALA A 81 2.59 -1.04 14.51
N PRO A 82 3.72 -1.74 14.34
CA PRO A 82 4.27 -2.61 15.38
C PRO A 82 4.46 -1.83 16.70
N PRO A 83 4.10 -2.42 17.85
CA PRO A 83 4.34 -1.80 19.15
C PRO A 83 5.82 -1.54 19.39
N GLU A 84 6.14 -0.39 19.98
CA GLU A 84 7.51 0.01 20.29
C GLU A 84 7.77 -0.06 21.79
N TYR A 85 8.95 -0.55 22.19
CA TYR A 85 9.37 -0.47 23.59
C TYR A 85 9.74 0.98 23.91
N LYS A 86 9.15 1.54 24.97
CA LYS A 86 9.50 2.88 25.46
C LYS A 86 10.92 2.94 26.01
N GLU A 87 11.33 1.85 26.66
CA GLU A 87 12.67 1.66 27.19
C GLU A 87 13.03 0.18 27.19
N ILE A 88 14.33 -0.12 27.28
CA ILE A 88 14.79 -1.50 27.40
C ILE A 88 14.40 -2.03 28.79
N PRO A 89 13.59 -3.11 28.88
CA PRO A 89 13.19 -3.67 30.16
C PRO A 89 14.38 -4.09 31.02
N LYS A 90 14.30 -3.84 32.32
CA LYS A 90 15.32 -4.32 33.26
C LYS A 90 15.14 -5.82 33.49
N LEU A 91 16.18 -6.59 33.19
CA LEU A 91 16.18 -8.05 33.33
C LEU A 91 16.91 -8.47 34.60
N GLU A 92 16.27 -8.24 35.74
CA GLU A 92 16.80 -8.64 37.04
C GLU A 92 16.56 -10.14 37.32
N VAL A 93 17.41 -10.73 38.16
CA VAL A 93 17.28 -12.13 38.57
C VAL A 93 16.14 -12.27 39.59
N ASP A 94 15.32 -13.31 39.44
CA ASP A 94 14.22 -13.67 40.35
C ASP A 94 13.17 -12.58 40.61
N LYS A 95 13.04 -11.64 39.67
CA LYS A 95 12.01 -10.61 39.65
C LYS A 95 11.16 -10.71 38.39
N ASP A 96 9.96 -10.15 38.47
CA ASP A 96 9.09 -9.99 37.31
C ASP A 96 9.76 -9.04 36.31
N VAL A 97 9.47 -9.26 35.03
CA VAL A 97 9.94 -8.38 33.96
C VAL A 97 8.82 -7.45 33.57
N GLU A 98 8.99 -6.18 33.89
CA GLU A 98 8.08 -5.12 33.47
C GLU A 98 8.59 -4.51 32.17
N LEU A 99 7.72 -4.47 31.17
CA LEU A 99 7.98 -3.81 29.89
C LEU A 99 6.90 -2.78 29.61
N THR A 100 7.33 -1.60 29.18
CA THR A 100 6.43 -0.51 28.79
C THR A 100 6.46 -0.37 27.28
N ILE A 101 5.32 -0.57 26.64
CA ILE A 101 5.15 -0.45 25.20
C ILE A 101 4.30 0.77 24.86
N VAL A 102 4.55 1.31 23.68
CA VAL A 102 3.72 2.32 23.04
C VAL A 102 3.06 1.66 21.83
N VAL A 103 1.74 1.64 21.84
CA VAL A 103 0.91 1.13 20.74
C VAL A 103 0.39 2.32 19.97
N THR A 104 0.64 2.35 18.66
CA THR A 104 0.06 3.37 17.77
C THR A 104 -1.28 2.88 17.26
N VAL A 105 -2.33 3.68 17.46
CA VAL A 105 -3.69 3.42 16.96
C VAL A 105 -4.13 4.54 16.02
N MET A 106 -5.05 4.22 15.11
CA MET A 106 -5.64 5.25 14.25
C MET A 106 -6.50 6.21 15.10
N PRO A 107 -6.27 7.54 15.04
CA PRO A 107 -7.16 8.48 15.70
C PRO A 107 -8.58 8.39 15.16
N GLU A 108 -9.56 8.75 15.99
CA GLU A 108 -10.92 8.90 15.51
C GLU A 108 -11.09 10.23 14.77
N PHE A 109 -11.47 10.13 13.50
CA PHE A 109 -11.82 11.26 12.64
C PHE A 109 -13.33 11.28 12.37
N LYS A 110 -13.87 12.44 12.02
CA LYS A 110 -15.28 12.61 11.65
C LYS A 110 -15.39 13.12 10.22
N LEU A 111 -16.32 12.56 9.45
CA LEU A 111 -16.57 13.02 8.09
C LEU A 111 -17.10 14.46 8.14
N ALA A 112 -16.41 15.35 7.45
CA ALA A 112 -16.82 16.75 7.37
C ALA A 112 -17.94 16.94 6.35
N ASN A 113 -18.53 18.15 6.32
CA ASN A 113 -19.57 18.47 5.34
C ASN A 113 -18.96 18.65 3.93
N LEU A 114 -19.03 17.59 3.13
CA LEU A 114 -18.45 17.51 1.79
C LEU A 114 -19.03 18.52 0.79
N LYS A 115 -20.23 19.08 1.04
CA LYS A 115 -20.83 20.15 0.21
C LYS A 115 -20.02 21.44 0.18
N LYS A 116 -19.03 21.59 1.07
CA LYS A 116 -18.10 22.73 1.08
C LYS A 116 -17.01 22.60 0.01
N ILE A 117 -16.76 21.40 -0.51
CA ILE A 117 -15.73 21.14 -1.51
C ILE A 117 -16.19 21.75 -2.84
N LYS A 118 -15.30 22.53 -3.47
CA LYS A 118 -15.53 23.12 -4.78
C LYS A 118 -14.36 22.81 -5.68
N VAL A 119 -14.58 21.94 -6.68
CA VAL A 119 -13.58 21.62 -7.69
C VAL A 119 -14.07 22.04 -9.07
N GLU A 120 -13.36 23.00 -9.65
CA GLU A 120 -13.65 23.52 -10.99
C GLU A 120 -13.49 22.44 -12.07
N LYS A 121 -14.37 22.49 -13.08
CA LYS A 121 -14.27 21.65 -14.27
C LYS A 121 -13.46 22.40 -15.31
N GLU A 122 -12.32 21.86 -15.70
CA GLU A 122 -11.52 22.37 -16.82
C GLU A 122 -12.13 21.87 -18.16
N GLU A 123 -12.12 22.73 -19.19
CA GLU A 123 -12.60 22.36 -20.53
C GLU A 123 -11.49 21.69 -21.36
N ALA A 124 -11.79 20.54 -21.95
CA ALA A 124 -10.89 19.86 -22.87
C ALA A 124 -10.93 20.50 -24.27
N THR A 125 -10.06 21.47 -24.50
CA THR A 125 -9.85 22.08 -25.81
C THR A 125 -8.57 21.55 -26.44
N ILE A 126 -8.63 21.17 -27.72
CA ILE A 126 -7.46 20.75 -28.50
C ILE A 126 -7.16 21.83 -29.54
N SER A 127 -5.93 22.31 -29.57
CA SER A 127 -5.50 23.32 -30.54
C SER A 127 -5.14 22.66 -31.88
N LYS A 128 -5.24 23.42 -32.97
CA LYS A 128 -4.79 22.96 -34.30
C LYS A 128 -3.33 22.53 -34.30
N LYS A 129 -2.48 23.22 -33.52
CA LYS A 129 -1.05 22.92 -33.41
C LYS A 129 -0.83 21.53 -32.83
N GLU A 130 -1.56 21.16 -31.78
CA GLU A 130 -1.50 19.82 -31.17
C GLU A 130 -1.93 18.73 -32.17
N ILE A 131 -2.95 19.00 -33.00
CA ILE A 131 -3.40 18.08 -34.05
C ILE A 131 -2.33 17.93 -35.14
N ASP A 132 -1.71 19.04 -35.57
CA ASP A 132 -0.64 19.04 -36.58
C ASP A 132 0.59 18.26 -36.08
N GLU A 133 1.00 18.47 -34.81
CA GLU A 133 2.08 17.72 -34.17
C GLU A 133 1.79 16.21 -34.11
N ALA A 134 0.56 15.84 -33.73
CA ALA A 134 0.15 14.44 -33.71
C ALA A 134 0.20 13.79 -35.10
N ILE A 135 -0.21 14.50 -36.15
CA ILE A 135 -0.13 14.05 -37.55
C ILE A 135 1.33 13.84 -37.98
N ASP A 136 2.21 14.78 -37.62
CA ASP A 136 3.63 14.67 -37.90
C ASP A 136 4.28 13.47 -37.21
N ASP A 137 3.89 13.19 -35.96
CA ASP A 137 4.38 12.04 -35.21
C ASP A 137 3.86 10.72 -35.79
N ILE A 138 2.60 10.66 -36.23
CA ILE A 138 2.07 9.52 -36.99
C ILE A 138 2.91 9.29 -38.26
N LYS A 139 3.26 10.34 -39.00
CA LYS A 139 4.11 10.21 -40.20
C LYS A 139 5.50 9.66 -39.89
N LYS A 140 6.10 10.05 -38.76
CA LYS A 140 7.43 9.55 -38.34
C LYS A 140 7.37 8.08 -37.91
N ASN A 141 6.29 7.68 -37.26
CA ASN A 141 6.16 6.35 -36.66
C ASN A 141 5.69 5.28 -37.66
N TYR A 142 4.94 5.65 -38.69
CA TYR A 142 4.40 4.71 -39.68
C TYR A 142 5.10 4.83 -41.05
N LYS A 143 5.57 3.70 -41.57
CA LYS A 143 6.16 3.63 -42.91
C LYS A 143 5.07 3.45 -43.96
N THR A 144 4.72 4.53 -44.65
CA THR A 144 3.76 4.58 -45.75
C THR A 144 4.45 4.60 -47.11
N LYS A 145 3.75 4.21 -48.18
CA LYS A 145 4.20 4.40 -49.57
C LYS A 145 4.14 5.86 -49.97
N GLU A 146 3.14 6.58 -49.48
CA GLU A 146 3.00 8.02 -49.68
C GLU A 146 4.08 8.80 -48.90
N LYS A 147 4.77 9.72 -49.59
CA LYS A 147 5.87 10.52 -49.01
C LYS A 147 5.42 11.84 -48.40
N GLU A 148 4.30 12.38 -48.86
CA GLU A 148 3.74 13.67 -48.45
C GLU A 148 2.49 13.46 -47.60
N ILE A 149 2.20 14.41 -46.70
CA ILE A 149 0.95 14.38 -45.92
C ILE A 149 -0.17 14.88 -46.85
N ASN A 150 -1.02 13.96 -47.29
CA ASN A 150 -2.14 14.21 -48.20
C ASN A 150 -3.25 13.17 -47.95
N ASP A 151 -4.34 13.24 -48.71
CA ASP A 151 -5.49 12.33 -48.52
C ASP A 151 -5.13 10.85 -48.75
N ALA A 152 -4.24 10.55 -49.71
CA ALA A 152 -3.79 9.18 -49.95
C ALA A 152 -2.99 8.63 -48.77
N TRP A 153 -2.10 9.46 -48.21
CA TRP A 153 -1.35 9.14 -47.00
C TRP A 153 -2.29 8.93 -45.81
N ALA A 154 -3.31 9.77 -45.67
CA ALA A 154 -4.32 9.66 -44.61
C ALA A 154 -5.04 8.31 -44.64
N VAL A 155 -5.50 7.88 -45.81
CA VAL A 155 -6.17 6.58 -46.00
C VAL A 155 -5.21 5.41 -45.76
N GLU A 156 -3.96 5.52 -46.20
CA GLU A 156 -2.96 4.47 -46.00
C GLU A 156 -2.65 4.28 -44.51
N VAL A 157 -2.38 5.37 -43.79
CA VAL A 157 -2.03 5.29 -42.36
C VAL A 157 -3.24 4.93 -41.50
N ALA A 158 -4.43 5.42 -41.83
CA ALA A 158 -5.65 5.10 -41.11
C ALA A 158 -5.92 3.58 -41.09
N LYS A 159 -5.65 2.87 -42.19
CA LYS A 159 -5.72 1.40 -42.23
C LYS A 159 -4.69 0.72 -41.32
N MET A 160 -3.50 1.30 -41.17
CA MET A 160 -2.46 0.75 -40.30
C MET A 160 -2.76 0.95 -38.81
N ILE A 161 -3.53 1.98 -38.46
CA ILE A 161 -3.99 2.27 -37.09
C ILE A 161 -5.42 1.79 -36.82
N GLU A 162 -5.91 0.85 -37.61
CA GLU A 162 -7.23 0.20 -37.45
C GLU A 162 -8.44 1.16 -37.53
N LEU A 163 -8.30 2.24 -38.31
CA LEU A 163 -9.36 3.21 -38.65
C LEU A 163 -9.72 3.16 -40.15
N PRO A 164 -10.22 2.02 -40.69
CA PRO A 164 -10.40 1.83 -42.13
C PRO A 164 -11.46 2.75 -42.78
N GLU A 165 -12.32 3.38 -41.99
CA GLU A 165 -13.42 4.24 -42.45
C GLU A 165 -12.96 5.64 -42.90
N VAL A 166 -11.73 6.05 -42.57
CA VAL A 166 -11.17 7.36 -42.91
C VAL A 166 -10.84 7.44 -44.40
N LYS A 167 -11.37 8.47 -45.07
CA LYS A 167 -11.29 8.66 -46.53
C LYS A 167 -10.36 9.79 -46.98
N ASP A 168 -10.06 10.73 -46.10
CA ASP A 168 -9.26 11.92 -46.42
C ASP A 168 -8.59 12.52 -45.18
N MET A 169 -7.77 13.57 -45.37
CA MET A 169 -7.10 14.28 -44.28
C MET A 169 -8.07 14.96 -43.31
N LYS A 170 -9.26 15.35 -43.78
CA LYS A 170 -10.25 16.03 -42.93
C LYS A 170 -10.86 15.04 -41.94
N GLU A 171 -11.20 13.84 -42.39
CA GLU A 171 -11.67 12.76 -41.55
C GLU A 171 -10.58 12.29 -40.59
N LEU A 172 -9.33 12.14 -41.06
CA LEU A 172 -8.20 11.76 -40.19
C LEU A 172 -7.97 12.80 -39.08
N ARG A 173 -7.95 14.10 -39.44
CA ARG A 173 -7.81 15.20 -38.48
C ARG A 173 -8.90 15.18 -37.43
N LYS A 174 -10.15 14.94 -37.84
CA LYS A 174 -11.27 14.85 -36.93
C LYS A 174 -11.12 13.66 -35.96
N GLN A 175 -10.75 12.48 -36.47
CA GLN A 175 -10.54 11.30 -35.61
C GLN A 175 -9.43 11.53 -34.58
N ILE A 176 -8.32 12.17 -34.99
CA ILE A 176 -7.23 12.54 -34.08
C ILE A 176 -7.71 13.55 -33.05
N GLU A 177 -8.44 14.59 -33.46
CA GLU A 177 -9.01 15.59 -32.56
C GLU A 177 -9.96 14.95 -31.53
N ASP A 178 -10.89 14.12 -31.97
CA ASP A 178 -11.85 13.41 -31.11
C ASP A 178 -11.11 12.49 -30.11
N ALA A 179 -10.10 11.75 -30.56
CA ALA A 179 -9.29 10.89 -29.69
C ALA A 179 -8.46 11.67 -28.66
N MET A 180 -7.78 12.75 -29.09
CA MET A 180 -7.01 13.62 -28.20
C MET A 180 -7.92 14.32 -27.19
N LYS A 181 -9.10 14.75 -27.62
CA LYS A 181 -10.11 15.35 -26.75
C LYS A 181 -10.59 14.37 -25.71
N ALA A 182 -10.97 13.14 -26.10
CA ALA A 182 -11.38 12.09 -25.16
C ALA A 182 -10.27 11.77 -24.14
N GLN A 183 -9.01 11.65 -24.59
CA GLN A 183 -7.86 11.44 -23.70
C GLN A 183 -7.69 12.61 -22.71
N LYS A 184 -7.84 13.85 -23.17
CA LYS A 184 -7.75 15.06 -22.34
C LYS A 184 -8.91 15.15 -21.36
N GLU A 185 -10.14 14.85 -21.78
CA GLU A 185 -11.32 14.80 -20.90
C GLU A 185 -11.13 13.77 -19.79
N HIS A 186 -10.65 12.57 -20.12
CA HIS A 186 -10.33 11.54 -19.15
C HIS A 186 -9.25 12.01 -18.15
N MET A 187 -8.15 12.60 -18.63
CA MET A 187 -7.09 13.13 -17.76
C MET A 187 -7.60 14.25 -16.84
N LEU A 188 -8.38 15.19 -17.37
CA LEU A 188 -8.97 16.27 -16.58
C LEU A 188 -9.99 15.76 -15.56
N LEU A 189 -10.74 14.70 -15.89
CA LEU A 189 -11.65 14.04 -14.96
C LEU A 189 -10.88 13.43 -13.78
N HIS A 190 -9.85 12.63 -14.04
CA HIS A 190 -9.02 12.02 -12.98
C HIS A 190 -8.39 13.09 -12.10
N LYS A 191 -7.79 14.13 -12.69
CA LYS A 191 -7.23 15.27 -11.95
C LYS A 191 -8.28 15.95 -11.06
N ARG A 192 -9.51 16.08 -11.56
CA ARG A 192 -10.62 16.69 -10.82
C ARG A 192 -11.07 15.78 -9.65
N GLN A 193 -11.10 14.47 -9.87
CA GLN A 193 -11.43 13.49 -8.83
C GLN A 193 -10.37 13.44 -7.72
N GLU A 194 -9.08 13.42 -8.10
CA GLU A 194 -7.95 13.51 -7.18
C GLU A 194 -8.02 14.78 -6.33
N LYS A 195 -8.23 15.94 -6.97
CA LYS A 195 -8.39 17.21 -6.26
C LYS A 195 -9.61 17.22 -5.33
N ALA A 196 -10.71 16.55 -5.69
CA ALA A 196 -11.87 16.43 -4.81
C ALA A 196 -11.53 15.62 -3.56
N LEU A 197 -10.85 14.49 -3.73
CA LEU A 197 -10.40 13.62 -2.64
C LEU A 197 -9.43 14.37 -1.71
N ASP A 198 -8.45 15.07 -2.26
CA ASP A 198 -7.49 15.88 -1.48
C ASP A 198 -8.18 16.93 -0.62
N GLU A 199 -9.12 17.67 -1.20
CA GLU A 199 -9.89 18.68 -0.47
C GLU A 199 -10.78 18.04 0.61
N ALA A 200 -11.31 16.84 0.37
CA ALA A 200 -12.08 16.10 1.37
C ALA A 200 -11.21 15.63 2.55
N ILE A 201 -10.03 15.08 2.27
CA ILE A 201 -9.04 14.66 3.27
C ILE A 201 -8.62 15.86 4.13
N LYS A 202 -8.30 16.99 3.51
CA LYS A 202 -7.95 18.24 4.22
C LYS A 202 -9.11 18.75 5.07
N LEU A 203 -10.33 18.74 4.54
CA LEU A 203 -11.52 19.22 5.24
C LEU A 203 -11.85 18.36 6.47
N CYS A 204 -11.51 17.07 6.43
CA CYS A 204 -11.66 16.14 7.55
C CYS A 204 -10.48 16.19 8.54
N GLU A 205 -9.45 17.00 8.27
CA GLU A 205 -8.24 17.14 9.10
C GLU A 205 -7.58 15.78 9.41
N ILE A 206 -7.52 14.89 8.42
CA ILE A 206 -6.96 13.54 8.60
C ILE A 206 -5.44 13.62 8.71
N GLU A 207 -4.93 13.37 9.93
CA GLU A 207 -3.51 13.35 10.24
C GLU A 207 -3.08 11.93 10.63
N ILE A 208 -2.30 11.29 9.75
CA ILE A 208 -1.83 9.92 9.98
C ILE A 208 -0.61 9.94 10.91
N PRO A 209 -0.58 9.08 11.94
CA PRO A 209 0.57 8.98 12.85
C PRO A 209 1.86 8.63 12.11
N LYS A 210 2.96 9.31 12.47
CA LYS A 210 4.25 9.16 11.79
C LYS A 210 4.77 7.71 11.81
N SER A 211 4.57 6.98 12.92
CA SER A 211 4.95 5.57 13.05
C SER A 211 4.25 4.69 12.03
N ALA A 212 2.96 4.94 11.75
CA ALA A 212 2.20 4.22 10.72
C ALA A 212 2.71 4.52 9.31
N ILE A 213 2.97 5.80 9.00
CA ILE A 213 3.55 6.21 7.71
C ILE A 213 4.91 5.53 7.50
N MET A 214 5.78 5.56 8.50
CA MET A 214 7.10 4.94 8.43
C MET A 214 7.04 3.42 8.32
N TYR A 215 6.07 2.78 8.97
CA TYR A 215 5.88 1.34 8.88
C TYR A 215 5.45 0.93 7.47
N GLU A 216 4.39 1.56 6.94
CA GLU A 216 3.90 1.32 5.57
C GLU A 216 4.99 1.58 4.52
N ALA A 217 5.77 2.66 4.66
CA ALA A 217 6.87 2.97 3.74
C ALA A 217 7.96 1.90 3.74
N ARG A 218 8.29 1.33 4.91
CA ARG A 218 9.25 0.23 5.01
C ARG A 218 8.72 -1.06 4.40
N GLU A 219 7.43 -1.34 4.53
CA GLU A 219 6.83 -2.52 3.91
C GLU A 219 6.79 -2.39 2.39
N ARG A 220 6.59 -1.17 1.85
CA ARG A 220 6.77 -0.88 0.42
C ARG A 220 8.21 -1.06 -0.04
N GLU A 221 9.18 -0.54 0.72
CA GLU A 221 10.62 -0.77 0.46
C GLU A 221 10.92 -2.29 0.45
N ARG A 222 10.41 -3.03 1.43
CA ARG A 222 10.59 -4.48 1.53
C ARG A 222 10.00 -5.22 0.33
N SER A 223 8.75 -4.92 -0.02
CA SER A 223 8.06 -5.52 -1.17
C SER A 223 8.82 -5.22 -2.46
N PHE A 224 9.22 -3.97 -2.67
CA PHE A 224 9.99 -3.57 -3.84
C PHE A 224 11.32 -4.33 -3.94
N ARG A 225 12.07 -4.43 -2.84
CA ARG A 225 13.34 -5.16 -2.82
C ARG A 225 13.14 -6.65 -3.10
N TYR A 226 12.09 -7.25 -2.54
CA TYR A 226 11.72 -8.64 -2.80
C TYR A 226 11.40 -8.86 -4.29
N ASP A 227 10.57 -8.01 -4.88
CA ASP A 227 10.20 -8.10 -6.31
C ASP A 227 11.40 -7.94 -7.24
N MET A 228 12.35 -7.07 -6.88
CA MET A 228 13.59 -6.91 -7.64
C MET A 228 14.48 -8.15 -7.52
N GLU A 229 14.60 -8.72 -6.31
CA GLU A 229 15.37 -9.94 -6.08
C GLU A 229 14.79 -11.13 -6.87
N GLN A 230 13.46 -11.27 -6.92
CA GLN A 230 12.79 -12.29 -7.75
C GLN A 230 13.08 -12.13 -9.25
N LYS A 231 13.30 -10.90 -9.70
CA LYS A 231 13.69 -10.59 -11.09
C LYS A 231 15.21 -10.71 -11.32
N GLY A 232 15.98 -11.07 -10.29
CA GLY A 232 17.44 -11.19 -10.36
C GLY A 232 18.17 -9.85 -10.43
N VAL A 233 17.51 -8.75 -10.04
CA VAL A 233 18.06 -7.40 -10.09
C VAL A 233 18.28 -6.88 -8.67
N LYS A 234 19.44 -6.28 -8.39
CA LYS A 234 19.62 -5.58 -7.11
C LYS A 234 18.88 -4.26 -7.14
N ALA A 235 18.04 -4.02 -6.14
CA ALA A 235 17.26 -2.79 -6.00
C ALA A 235 18.13 -1.53 -6.14
N GLU A 236 19.34 -1.53 -5.56
CA GLU A 236 20.27 -0.40 -5.61
C GLU A 236 20.81 -0.13 -7.02
N GLU A 237 21.03 -1.18 -7.82
CA GLU A 237 21.46 -1.04 -9.21
C GLU A 237 20.32 -0.53 -10.09
N PHE A 238 19.11 -1.03 -9.86
CA PHE A 238 17.90 -0.54 -10.54
C PHE A 238 17.67 0.95 -10.26
N MET A 239 17.68 1.38 -8.99
CA MET A 239 17.50 2.79 -8.63
C MET A 239 18.55 3.69 -9.30
N LYS A 240 19.83 3.27 -9.29
CA LYS A 240 20.91 4.01 -9.98
C LYS A 240 20.66 4.15 -11.47
N SER A 241 20.13 3.13 -12.15
CA SER A 241 19.81 3.19 -13.58
C SER A 241 18.74 4.25 -13.91
N GLN A 242 17.87 4.57 -12.95
CA GLN A 242 16.82 5.58 -13.06
C GLN A 242 17.25 6.95 -12.51
N ASN A 243 18.54 7.14 -12.19
CA ASN A 243 19.07 8.33 -11.51
C ASN A 243 18.41 8.62 -10.15
N LEU A 244 17.99 7.59 -9.43
CA LEU A 244 17.38 7.69 -8.11
C LEU A 244 18.34 7.23 -7.01
N THR A 245 18.28 7.88 -5.85
CA THR A 245 18.98 7.44 -4.62
C THR A 245 18.00 6.73 -3.69
N ILE A 246 18.53 5.91 -2.78
CA ILE A 246 17.69 5.25 -1.77
C ILE A 246 17.00 6.26 -0.85
N GLU A 247 17.66 7.38 -0.55
CA GLU A 247 17.08 8.46 0.25
C GLU A 247 15.89 9.09 -0.46
N LYS A 248 16.00 9.33 -1.78
CA LYS A 248 14.89 9.88 -2.55
C LYS A 248 13.73 8.89 -2.65
N MET A 249 14.02 7.60 -2.84
CA MET A 249 12.99 6.56 -2.86
C MET A 249 12.26 6.45 -1.52
N ARG A 250 12.98 6.53 -0.40
CA ARG A 250 12.36 6.54 0.94
C ARG A 250 11.45 7.74 1.15
N GLU A 251 11.85 8.92 0.71
CA GLU A 251 10.99 10.11 0.75
C GLU A 251 9.71 9.91 -0.08
N LEU A 252 9.82 9.33 -1.28
CA LEU A 252 8.67 9.01 -2.12
C LEU A 252 7.76 7.97 -1.45
N TRP A 253 8.32 6.87 -0.93
CA TRP A 253 7.52 5.87 -0.22
C TRP A 253 6.85 6.42 1.03
N GLU A 254 7.51 7.30 1.79
CA GLU A 254 6.89 7.97 2.93
C GLU A 254 5.71 8.85 2.50
N ASN A 255 5.85 9.65 1.44
CA ASN A 255 4.76 10.48 0.91
C ASN A 255 3.60 9.64 0.38
N ASP A 256 3.89 8.65 -0.47
CA ASP A 256 2.88 7.75 -1.02
C ASP A 256 2.17 6.98 0.12
N SER A 257 2.89 6.64 1.20
CA SER A 257 2.32 5.91 2.34
C SER A 257 1.37 6.78 3.12
N LYS A 258 1.75 8.04 3.34
CA LYS A 258 0.88 9.04 3.94
C LYS A 258 -0.39 9.23 3.12
N GLU A 259 -0.28 9.48 1.82
CA GLU A 259 -1.43 9.72 0.94
C GLU A 259 -2.37 8.51 0.87
N ALA A 260 -1.81 7.31 0.75
CA ALA A 260 -2.58 6.08 0.75
C ALA A 260 -3.32 5.84 2.08
N LEU A 261 -2.66 6.05 3.22
CA LEU A 261 -3.28 5.91 4.55
C LEU A 261 -4.34 6.98 4.80
N GLN A 262 -4.14 8.22 4.33
CA GLN A 262 -5.15 9.28 4.39
C GLN A 262 -6.38 8.93 3.55
N THR A 263 -6.16 8.45 2.34
CA THR A 263 -7.23 8.00 1.42
C THR A 263 -8.00 6.83 2.01
N ASP A 264 -7.30 5.81 2.50
CA ASP A 264 -7.92 4.63 3.12
C ASP A 264 -8.77 5.04 4.33
N THR A 265 -8.24 5.92 5.18
CA THR A 265 -8.95 6.45 6.36
C THR A 265 -10.20 7.21 5.94
N PHE A 266 -10.09 8.11 4.96
CA PHE A 266 -11.22 8.86 4.43
C PHE A 266 -12.31 7.95 3.86
N LEU A 267 -11.94 6.99 3.00
CA LEU A 267 -12.91 6.07 2.40
C LEU A 267 -13.58 5.19 3.45
N LYS A 268 -12.86 4.73 4.48
CA LYS A 268 -13.45 4.01 5.62
C LYS A 268 -14.44 4.85 6.40
N MET A 269 -14.14 6.12 6.63
CA MET A 269 -15.09 7.05 7.25
C MET A 269 -16.33 7.24 6.39
N TYR A 270 -16.15 7.44 5.08
CA TYR A 270 -17.25 7.60 4.12
C TYR A 270 -18.14 6.35 4.08
N MET A 271 -17.55 5.16 3.95
CA MET A 271 -18.28 3.89 3.99
C MET A 271 -19.12 3.75 5.26
N LYS A 272 -18.54 4.06 6.41
CA LYS A 272 -19.23 3.97 7.70
C LYS A 272 -20.41 4.93 7.81
N GLU A 273 -20.22 6.19 7.41
CA GLU A 273 -21.28 7.22 7.49
C GLU A 273 -22.42 6.95 6.50
N HIS A 274 -22.09 6.44 5.31
CA HIS A 274 -23.05 6.16 4.24
C HIS A 274 -23.61 4.73 4.27
N ASN A 275 -23.19 3.91 5.23
CA ASN A 275 -23.57 2.49 5.36
C ASN A 275 -23.29 1.68 4.08
N ILE A 276 -22.13 1.93 3.46
CA ILE A 276 -21.66 1.17 2.29
C ILE A 276 -21.08 -0.15 2.81
N ASP A 277 -21.78 -1.25 2.55
CA ASP A 277 -21.36 -2.60 2.89
C ASP A 277 -21.71 -3.55 1.72
N MET A 278 -21.23 -4.79 1.82
CA MET A 278 -21.41 -5.84 0.83
C MET A 278 -21.81 -7.12 1.57
N ASN A 279 -22.98 -7.66 1.22
CA ASN A 279 -23.44 -8.93 1.75
C ASN A 279 -22.76 -10.12 1.05
N GLU A 280 -22.98 -11.34 1.57
CA GLU A 280 -22.35 -12.56 1.03
C GLU A 280 -22.79 -12.88 -0.41
N GLU A 281 -24.03 -12.55 -0.78
CA GLU A 281 -24.56 -12.79 -2.13
C GLU A 281 -23.86 -11.89 -3.15
N GLU A 282 -23.77 -10.59 -2.88
CA GLU A 282 -23.04 -9.63 -3.72
C GLU A 282 -21.56 -10.00 -3.87
N LEU A 283 -20.93 -10.47 -2.77
CA LEU A 283 -19.55 -10.94 -2.82
C LEU A 283 -19.41 -12.17 -3.72
N ALA A 284 -20.32 -13.15 -3.61
CA ALA A 284 -20.32 -14.34 -4.45
C ALA A 284 -20.53 -14.00 -5.94
N GLU A 285 -21.42 -13.05 -6.25
CA GLU A 285 -21.61 -12.55 -7.61
C GLU A 285 -20.34 -11.89 -8.16
N ARG A 286 -19.70 -11.05 -7.34
CA ARG A 286 -18.44 -10.38 -7.70
C ARG A 286 -17.32 -11.38 -7.99
N ILE A 287 -17.15 -12.37 -7.11
CA ILE A 287 -16.19 -13.47 -7.28
C ILE A 287 -16.51 -14.28 -8.54
N GLY A 288 -17.79 -14.59 -8.80
CA GLY A 288 -18.24 -15.28 -10.00
C GLY A 288 -17.91 -14.52 -11.28
N ALA A 289 -18.07 -13.20 -11.28
CA ALA A 289 -17.68 -12.34 -12.42
C ALA A 289 -16.17 -12.34 -12.66
N LEU A 290 -15.36 -12.28 -11.59
CA LEU A 290 -13.90 -12.37 -11.69
C LEU A 290 -13.46 -13.73 -12.24
N LYS A 291 -14.09 -14.82 -11.81
CA LYS A 291 -13.80 -16.18 -12.28
C LYS A 291 -14.11 -16.35 -13.77
N LYS A 292 -15.19 -15.72 -14.27
CA LYS A 292 -15.58 -15.77 -15.70
C LYS A 292 -14.57 -15.08 -16.62
N ASN A 293 -13.91 -14.04 -16.12
CA ASN A 293 -12.92 -13.25 -16.87
C ASN A 293 -11.47 -13.64 -16.55
N ALA A 294 -11.26 -14.74 -15.83
CA ALA A 294 -9.93 -15.19 -15.43
C ALA A 294 -9.06 -15.50 -16.67
N PRO A 295 -7.80 -15.02 -16.71
CA PRO A 295 -6.86 -15.41 -17.75
C PRO A 295 -6.70 -16.93 -17.87
N LYS A 296 -6.31 -17.40 -19.07
CA LYS A 296 -6.00 -18.82 -19.26
C LYS A 296 -4.82 -19.23 -18.37
N GLY A 297 -4.99 -20.30 -17.60
CA GLY A 297 -3.96 -20.82 -16.69
C GLY A 297 -4.03 -20.28 -15.27
N THR A 298 -5.01 -19.45 -14.93
CA THR A 298 -5.26 -19.03 -13.54
C THR A 298 -5.56 -20.23 -12.65
N ASP A 299 -4.90 -20.29 -11.49
CA ASP A 299 -5.23 -21.24 -10.43
C ASP A 299 -6.58 -20.87 -9.83
N MET A 300 -7.56 -21.76 -10.00
CA MET A 300 -8.93 -21.53 -9.55
C MET A 300 -9.11 -21.66 -8.04
N SER A 301 -8.14 -22.24 -7.31
CA SER A 301 -8.21 -22.36 -5.85
C SER A 301 -8.10 -21.02 -5.13
N VAL A 302 -7.53 -19.99 -5.78
CA VAL A 302 -7.42 -18.64 -5.23
C VAL A 302 -8.78 -18.04 -4.87
N TYR A 303 -9.84 -18.42 -5.58
CA TYR A 303 -11.19 -17.92 -5.37
C TYR A 303 -11.84 -18.50 -4.11
N ASP A 304 -11.32 -19.61 -3.57
CA ASP A 304 -11.79 -20.25 -2.34
C ASP A 304 -11.00 -19.78 -1.10
N ASP A 305 -9.93 -19.00 -1.29
CA ASP A 305 -9.11 -18.47 -0.19
C ASP A 305 -9.82 -17.31 0.53
N GLU A 306 -10.09 -17.48 1.83
CA GLU A 306 -10.85 -16.50 2.63
C GLU A 306 -10.15 -15.14 2.70
N ASN A 307 -8.82 -15.10 2.73
CA ASN A 307 -8.08 -13.83 2.78
C ASN A 307 -8.20 -13.08 1.45
N TRP A 308 -8.15 -13.81 0.33
CA TRP A 308 -8.35 -13.25 -1.00
C TRP A 308 -9.79 -12.74 -1.17
N GLN A 309 -10.79 -13.48 -0.72
CA GLN A 309 -12.19 -13.02 -0.74
C GLN A 309 -12.39 -11.76 0.09
N ALA A 310 -11.82 -11.70 1.30
CA ALA A 310 -11.85 -10.52 2.15
C ALA A 310 -11.14 -9.32 1.48
N TYR A 311 -10.01 -9.55 0.82
CA TYR A 311 -9.31 -8.53 0.03
C TYR A 311 -10.21 -7.99 -1.08
N VAL A 312 -10.84 -8.87 -1.88
CA VAL A 312 -11.75 -8.47 -2.97
C VAL A 312 -12.92 -7.65 -2.43
N LYS A 313 -13.56 -8.09 -1.34
CA LYS A 313 -14.62 -7.32 -0.66
C LYS A 313 -14.14 -5.92 -0.30
N ASN A 314 -12.98 -5.80 0.35
CA ASN A 314 -12.43 -4.52 0.77
C ASN A 314 -12.09 -3.59 -0.39
N VAL A 315 -11.54 -4.12 -1.49
CA VAL A 315 -11.24 -3.32 -2.68
C VAL A 315 -12.53 -2.79 -3.32
N ASP A 316 -13.53 -3.66 -3.48
CA ASP A 316 -14.80 -3.29 -4.12
C ASP A 316 -15.57 -2.25 -3.28
N LEU A 317 -15.60 -2.41 -1.96
CA LEU A 317 -16.22 -1.44 -1.05
C LEU A 317 -15.56 -0.06 -1.13
N LYS A 318 -14.22 -0.01 -1.13
CA LYS A 318 -13.48 1.25 -1.30
C LYS A 318 -13.75 1.89 -2.66
N GLN A 319 -13.86 1.08 -3.71
CA GLN A 319 -14.21 1.57 -5.05
C GLN A 319 -15.63 2.18 -5.07
N ARG A 320 -16.63 1.47 -4.53
CA ARG A 320 -18.01 1.99 -4.41
C ARG A 320 -18.05 3.29 -3.62
N ALA A 321 -17.35 3.33 -2.48
CA ALA A 321 -17.24 4.53 -1.65
C ALA A 321 -16.63 5.71 -2.41
N PHE A 322 -15.58 5.48 -3.18
CA PHE A 322 -14.97 6.51 -4.01
C PHE A 322 -15.93 6.99 -5.10
N GLU A 323 -16.62 6.09 -5.80
CA GLU A 323 -17.58 6.43 -6.85
C GLU A 323 -18.76 7.24 -6.31
N GLU A 324 -19.33 6.84 -5.17
CA GLU A 324 -20.40 7.58 -4.49
C GLU A 324 -19.94 8.94 -3.99
N PHE A 325 -18.75 9.00 -3.38
CA PHE A 325 -18.12 10.25 -2.95
C PHE A 325 -17.94 11.23 -4.12
N ILE A 326 -17.38 10.75 -5.24
CA ILE A 326 -17.19 11.58 -6.43
C ILE A 326 -18.54 12.06 -6.98
N LYS A 327 -19.55 11.20 -7.01
CA LYS A 327 -20.91 11.57 -7.44
C LYS A 327 -21.52 12.64 -6.52
N GLU A 328 -21.31 12.53 -5.21
CA GLU A 328 -21.80 13.50 -4.23
C GLU A 328 -21.13 14.88 -4.41
N VAL A 329 -19.81 14.91 -4.61
CA VAL A 329 -19.04 16.16 -4.65
C VAL A 329 -19.04 16.81 -6.04
N LEU A 330 -18.93 16.01 -7.10
CA LEU A 330 -18.78 16.51 -8.48
C LEU A 330 -20.07 16.42 -9.31
N GLY A 331 -21.11 15.74 -8.82
CA GLY A 331 -22.38 15.50 -9.51
C GLY A 331 -22.40 14.24 -10.37
N GLU A 332 -23.51 14.02 -11.10
CA GLU A 332 -23.60 12.89 -12.05
C GLU A 332 -22.51 12.98 -13.11
N MET A 333 -21.64 11.97 -13.12
CA MET A 333 -20.65 11.79 -14.17
C MET A 333 -21.42 11.39 -15.45
N HIS A 334 -21.24 12.15 -16.53
CA HIS A 334 -21.75 11.73 -17.83
C HIS A 334 -21.22 10.32 -18.11
N LYS A 335 -22.14 9.37 -18.27
CA LYS A 335 -21.82 8.04 -18.81
C LYS A 335 -21.35 8.24 -20.24
N ASP A 336 -20.15 7.74 -20.53
CA ASP A 336 -19.72 7.46 -21.91
C ASP A 336 -20.70 6.51 -22.61
#